data_AF-A0A060CIU6-F1
#
_entry.id   AF-A0A060CIU6-F1
#
_cell.length_a   1.000
_cell.length_b   1.000
_cell.length_c   1.000
_cell.angle_alpha   90.00
_cell.angle_beta   90.00
_cell.angle_gamma   90.00
#
_symmetry.space_group_name_H-M   'P 1'
#
loop_
_entity.id
_entity.type
_entity.pdbx_description
1 polymer ?
#
loop_
_entity_poly.entity_id
_entity_poly.type
_entity_poly.pdbx_seq_one_letter_code
_entity_poly.pdbx_strand_id
1 'polypeptide(L)' 'RDDTSPFTWNVVIADNASTDATWPIARTLHDRWPHNIRALHIDRKGRGFALKVSWLSSKATVVAYMDADLSTDIR' A
#
# COMPACT_ATOMS: atom_id res chain seq x y z
N ARG A 1 0.37 16.60 -18.96
CA ARG A 1 1.11 15.33 -18.80
C ARG A 1 0.36 14.32 -19.65
N ASP A 2 1.07 13.62 -20.52
CA ASP A 2 0.49 12.67 -21.48
C ASP A 2 -0.14 11.50 -20.72
N ASP A 3 -1.47 11.44 -20.73
CA ASP A 3 -2.31 10.65 -19.80
C ASP A 3 -2.92 9.42 -20.49
N THR A 4 -2.13 8.76 -21.36
CA THR A 4 -2.61 7.68 -22.23
C THR A 4 -2.25 6.28 -21.71
N SER A 5 -2.00 6.15 -20.40
CA SER A 5 -1.86 4.80 -19.81
C SER A 5 -3.18 4.06 -19.98
N PRO A 6 -3.20 2.84 -20.56
CA PRO A 6 -4.44 2.10 -20.79
C PRO A 6 -5.10 1.61 -19.49
N PHE A 7 -4.46 1.85 -18.35
CA PHE A 7 -4.96 1.50 -17.03
C PHE A 7 -4.64 2.59 -16.00
N THR A 8 -5.55 2.73 -15.03
CA THR A 8 -5.32 3.46 -13.79
C THR A 8 -4.73 2.54 -12.73
N TRP A 9 -3.97 3.09 -11.79
CA TRP A 9 -3.32 2.31 -10.73
C TRP A 9 -3.42 3.04 -9.39
N ASN A 10 -3.38 2.25 -8.31
CA ASN A 10 -3.26 2.72 -6.94
C ASN A 10 -2.32 1.80 -6.15
N VAL A 11 -1.51 2.37 -5.26
CA VAL A 11 -0.73 1.64 -4.27
C VAL A 11 -1.38 1.86 -2.90
N VAL A 12 -1.72 0.77 -2.22
CA VAL A 12 -2.20 0.81 -0.84
C VAL A 12 -1.07 0.38 0.07
N ILE A 13 -0.60 1.29 0.93
CA ILE A 13 0.36 1.00 1.99
C ILE A 13 -0.44 0.58 3.21
N ALA A 14 -0.50 -0.73 3.45
CA ALA A 14 -1.18 -1.31 4.61
C ALA A 14 -0.19 -1.42 5.78
N ASP A 15 -0.26 -0.46 6.71
CA ASP A 15 0.54 -0.49 7.91
C ASP A 15 -0.04 -1.49 8.93
N ASN A 16 0.70 -2.56 9.19
CA ASN A 16 0.29 -3.72 9.96
C ASN A 16 0.61 -3.58 11.46
N ALA A 17 0.06 -2.53 12.09
CA ALA A 17 0.32 -2.13 13.47
C ALA A 17 1.81 -1.94 13.78
N SER A 18 2.50 -1.15 12.95
CA SER A 18 3.88 -0.77 13.22
C SER A 18 3.94 0.19 14.41
N THR A 19 5.04 0.13 15.16
CA THR A 19 5.31 0.97 16.33
C THR A 19 6.44 1.96 16.11
N ASP A 20 6.93 2.05 14.88
CA ASP A 20 8.02 2.91 14.45
C ASP A 20 7.51 4.03 13.53
N ALA A 21 8.40 4.59 12.70
CA ALA A 21 8.05 5.67 11.78
C ALA A 21 7.25 5.21 10.54
N THR A 22 6.92 3.93 10.39
CA THR A 22 6.23 3.39 9.20
C THR A 22 4.91 4.12 8.93
N TRP A 23 4.07 4.32 9.96
CA TRP A 23 2.79 5.03 9.78
C TRP A 23 2.96 6.51 9.37
N PRO A 24 3.78 7.32 10.08
CA PRO A 24 4.11 8.67 9.63
C PRO A 24 4.62 8.75 8.17
N ILE A 25 5.47 7.80 7.76
CA ILE A 25 6.01 7.75 6.40
C ILE A 25 4.89 7.42 5.39
N ALA A 26 4.07 6.40 5.67
CA ALA A 26 2.95 6.03 4.80
C ALA A 26 1.99 7.20 4.57
N ARG A 27 1.66 7.97 5.62
CA ARG A 27 0.84 9.18 5.50
C ARG A 27 1.51 10.27 4.67
N THR A 28 2.80 10.51 4.89
CA THR A 28 3.56 11.51 4.11
C THR A 28 3.55 11.18 2.61
N LEU A 29 3.62 9.90 2.25
CA LEU A 29 3.53 9.45 0.85
C LEU A 29 2.11 9.64 0.28
N HIS A 30 1.07 9.36 1.07
CA HIS A 30 -0.31 9.67 0.70
C HIS A 30 -0.50 11.17 0.43
N ASP A 31 -0.03 12.03 1.34
CA ASP A 31 -0.19 13.47 1.21
C ASP A 31 0.54 14.02 -0.03
N ARG A 32 1.66 13.40 -0.41
CA ARG A 32 2.42 13.78 -1.61
C ARG A 32 1.75 13.33 -2.91
N TRP A 33 1.05 12.19 -2.92
CA TRP A 33 0.40 11.62 -4.11
C TRP A 33 -1.01 11.08 -3.81
N PRO A 34 -1.96 11.97 -3.44
CA PRO A 34 -3.24 11.56 -2.88
C PRO A 34 -4.16 10.80 -3.86
N HIS A 35 -3.91 10.93 -5.16
CA HIS A 35 -4.68 10.23 -6.20
C HIS A 35 -4.22 8.79 -6.46
N ASN A 36 -2.98 8.46 -6.10
CA ASN A 36 -2.36 7.18 -6.44
C ASN A 36 -1.94 6.38 -5.22
N ILE A 37 -1.65 7.03 -4.09
CA ILE A 37 -1.18 6.38 -2.87
C ILE A 37 -2.28 6.49 -1.82
N ARG A 38 -2.63 5.36 -1.19
CA ARG A 38 -3.50 5.32 0.00
C ARG A 38 -2.73 4.69 1.15
N ALA A 39 -2.82 5.29 2.33
CA ALA A 39 -2.30 4.73 3.57
C ALA A 39 -3.45 4.15 4.39
N LEU A 40 -3.31 2.90 4.84
CA LEU A 40 -4.29 2.20 5.66
C LEU A 40 -3.60 1.75 6.95
N HIS A 41 -3.96 2.35 8.08
CA HIS A 41 -3.50 1.89 9.38
C HIS A 41 -4.38 0.75 9.87
N ILE A 42 -3.76 -0.32 10.34
CA ILE A 42 -4.45 -1.50 10.84
C ILE A 42 -3.92 -1.77 12.24
N ASP A 43 -4.74 -1.47 13.26
CA ASP A 43 -4.34 -1.57 14.68
C ASP A 43 -4.06 -3.01 15.16
N ARG A 44 -4.38 -4.01 14.34
CA ARG A 44 -4.20 -5.43 14.64
C ARG A 44 -3.11 -6.03 13.76
N LYS A 45 -2.05 -6.55 14.40
CA LYS A 45 -1.02 -7.34 13.72
C LYS A 45 -1.60 -8.59 13.05
N GLY A 46 -1.13 -8.82 11.82
CA GLY A 46 -1.28 -10.06 11.07
C GLY A 46 -1.28 -9.80 9.57
N ARG A 47 -0.28 -10.30 8.84
CA ARG A 47 -0.15 -10.12 7.38
C ARG A 47 -1.41 -10.54 6.61
N GLY A 48 -1.96 -11.72 6.93
CA GLY A 48 -3.17 -12.20 6.27
C GLY A 48 -4.40 -11.32 6.55
N PHE A 49 -4.48 -10.73 7.75
CA PHE A 49 -5.53 -9.78 8.09
C PHE A 49 -5.34 -8.46 7.32
N ALA A 50 -4.12 -7.93 7.29
CA ALA A 50 -3.80 -6.72 6.53
C ALA A 50 -4.10 -6.87 5.03
N LEU A 51 -3.72 -8.00 4.44
CA LEU A 51 -4.05 -8.37 3.06
C LEU A 51 -5.56 -8.44 2.82
N LYS A 52 -6.28 -9.16 3.69
CA LYS A 52 -7.73 -9.31 3.57
C LYS A 52 -8.45 -7.96 3.58
N VAL A 53 -8.10 -7.08 4.51
CA VAL A 53 -8.72 -5.74 4.61
C VAL A 53 -8.36 -4.90 3.38
N SER A 54 -7.10 -4.93 2.95
CA SER A 54 -6.63 -4.17 1.77
C SER A 54 -7.33 -4.61 0.48
N TRP A 55 -7.46 -5.91 0.25
CA TRP A 55 -8.16 -6.42 -0.93
C TRP A 55 -9.65 -6.15 -0.92
N LEU A 56 -10.33 -6.36 0.22
CA LEU A 56 -11.78 -6.13 0.31
C LEU A 56 -12.17 -4.65 0.18
N SER A 57 -11.23 -3.73 0.42
CA SER A 57 -11.46 -2.29 0.22
C SER A 57 -11.12 -1.80 -1.19
N SER A 58 -10.47 -2.63 -2.03
CA SER A 58 -10.08 -2.26 -3.38
C SER A 58 -11.25 -2.33 -4.36
N LYS A 59 -11.31 -1.34 -5.27
CA LYS A 59 -12.21 -1.36 -6.43
C LYS A 59 -11.50 -1.80 -7.72
N ALA A 60 -10.22 -2.17 -7.63
CA ALA A 60 -9.44 -2.55 -8.80
C ALA A 60 -9.86 -3.93 -9.32
N THR A 61 -9.87 -4.09 -10.64
CA THR A 61 -10.14 -5.38 -11.30
C THR A 61 -9.03 -6.40 -11.06
N VAL A 62 -7.80 -5.92 -10.86
CA VAL A 62 -6.62 -6.74 -10.58
C VAL A 62 -5.93 -6.18 -9.34
N VAL A 63 -5.51 -7.08 -8.46
CA VAL A 63 -4.74 -6.74 -7.25
C VAL A 63 -3.47 -7.58 -7.20
N ALA A 64 -2.40 -6.98 -6.72
CA ALA A 64 -1.15 -7.65 -6.42
C ALA A 64 -0.71 -7.25 -5.00
N TYR A 65 0.18 -8.06 -4.42
CA TYR A 65 0.78 -7.78 -3.13
C TYR A 65 2.29 -7.92 -3.23
N MET A 66 2.99 -7.06 -2.50
CA MET A 66 4.43 -7.06 -2.37
C MET A 66 4.78 -6.71 -0.92
N ASP A 67 5.79 -7.36 -0.37
CA ASP A 67 6.36 -6.98 0.93
C ASP A 67 7.24 -5.73 0.78
N ALA A 68 7.25 -4.84 1.77
CA ALA A 68 8.02 -3.58 1.70
C ALA A 68 9.53 -3.84 1.73
N ASP A 69 9.93 -4.85 2.49
CA ASP A 69 11.27 -5.39 2.48
C ASP A 69 11.36 -6.31 1.27
N LEU A 70 11.62 -5.71 0.11
CA LEU A 70 12.02 -6.42 -1.08
C LEU A 70 13.12 -7.40 -0.66
N SER A 71 12.79 -8.70 -0.60
CA SER A 71 13.75 -9.77 -0.42
C SER A 71 14.64 -9.84 -1.66
N THR A 72 15.49 -8.84 -1.81
CA THR A 72 16.57 -8.79 -2.79
C THR A 72 17.86 -8.76 -1.99
N ASP A 73 18.17 -9.86 -1.32
CA ASP A 73 19.57 -10.31 -1.31
C ASP A 73 19.86 -10.86 -2.72
N ILE A 74 19.83 -9.97 -3.71
CA ILE A 74 20.45 -10.23 -5.01
C ILE A 74 21.89 -9.81 -4.79
N ARG A 75 22.72 -10.79 -4.40
CA ARG A 75 24.16 -10.72 -4.58
C ARG A 75 24.53 -10.81 -6.05
#